data_AF-A0A164IEW7-F1
#
_entry.id   AF-A0A164IEW7-F1
#
_cell.length_a   1.000
_cell.length_b   1.000
_cell.length_c   1.000
_cell.angle_alpha   90.00
_cell.angle_beta   90.00
_cell.angle_gamma   90.00
#
_symmetry.space_group_name_H-M   'P 1'
#
loop_
_entity.id
_entity.type
_entity.pdbx_description
1 polymer ?
#
loop_
_entity_poly.entity_id
_entity_poly.type
_entity_poly.pdbx_seq_one_letter_code
_entity_poly.pdbx_strand_id
1 'polypeptide(L)'
;DAVTGAVVATTTTNANGGYSFTNVVPGNYTIMEVQPTGYGSVSDVDATPDPDGNDGSTPNDMIPVTVGPGEADNDNNFVEEQFGNIRGNVTADIDNNNTGDTPLSGVTIQLKDPITGAVLATTTTNASGNYEFLNLLPGIYTIMEVQPAGYTSVSDVDATPDPDGN
;
A
#
# COMPACT_ATOMS: atom_id res chain seq x y z
N ASP A 1 -0.27 -25.41 -13.16
CA ASP A 1 -0.51 -26.81 -12.78
C ASP A 1 -0.03 -26.99 -11.35
N ALA A 2 -0.95 -27.26 -10.43
CA ALA A 2 -0.67 -27.41 -9.00
C ALA A 2 0.30 -28.57 -8.68
N VAL A 3 0.56 -29.46 -9.64
CA VAL A 3 1.50 -30.58 -9.51
C VAL A 3 2.93 -30.20 -9.94
N THR A 4 3.10 -29.24 -10.86
CA THR A 4 4.42 -28.87 -11.42
C THR A 4 4.84 -27.43 -11.15
N GLY A 5 3.94 -26.56 -10.68
CA GLY A 5 4.17 -25.11 -10.58
C GLY A 5 4.25 -24.41 -11.94
N ALA A 6 3.98 -25.11 -13.04
CA ALA A 6 4.05 -24.52 -14.37
C ALA A 6 2.89 -23.55 -14.63
N VAL A 7 3.22 -22.38 -15.18
CA VAL A 7 2.23 -21.44 -15.71
C VAL A 7 1.57 -22.08 -16.94
N VAL A 8 0.26 -22.29 -16.86
CA VAL A 8 -0.52 -22.93 -17.93
C VAL A 8 -1.27 -21.93 -18.81
N ALA A 9 -1.54 -20.73 -18.29
CA ALA A 9 -2.18 -19.62 -19.00
C ALA A 9 -1.88 -18.31 -18.27
N THR A 10 -2.00 -17.19 -19.00
CA THR A 10 -1.95 -15.83 -18.46
C THR A 10 -3.02 -14.99 -19.14
N THR A 11 -3.60 -14.02 -18.43
CA THR A 11 -4.55 -13.06 -18.98
C THR A 11 -4.35 -11.70 -18.32
N THR A 12 -5.07 -10.68 -18.76
CA THR A 12 -5.09 -9.34 -18.15
C THR A 12 -6.52 -8.90 -17.99
N THR A 13 -6.82 -8.20 -16.90
CA THR A 13 -8.14 -7.63 -16.65
C THR A 13 -8.51 -6.62 -17.75
N ASN A 14 -9.80 -6.54 -18.05
CA ASN A 14 -10.34 -5.56 -18.99
C ASN A 14 -10.62 -4.21 -18.30
N ALA A 15 -11.16 -3.24 -19.04
CA ALA A 15 -11.47 -1.90 -18.52
C ALA A 15 -12.47 -1.87 -17.35
N ASN A 16 -13.21 -2.95 -17.13
CA ASN A 16 -14.16 -3.12 -16.03
C ASN A 16 -13.59 -4.01 -14.91
N GLY A 17 -12.31 -4.37 -14.95
CA GLY A 17 -11.65 -5.22 -13.94
C GLY A 17 -11.87 -6.72 -14.11
N GLY A 18 -12.67 -7.16 -15.10
CA GLY A 18 -12.94 -8.58 -15.30
C GLY A 18 -11.83 -9.31 -16.06
N TYR A 19 -11.57 -10.57 -15.71
CA TYR A 19 -10.70 -11.50 -16.43
C TYR A 19 -11.39 -12.86 -16.61
N SER A 20 -10.90 -13.68 -17.53
CA SER A 20 -11.39 -15.05 -17.69
C SER A 20 -10.36 -15.98 -18.33
N PHE A 21 -10.43 -17.26 -17.97
CA PHE A 21 -9.72 -18.35 -18.63
C PHE A 21 -10.76 -19.27 -19.28
N THR A 22 -10.72 -19.39 -20.60
CA THR A 22 -11.69 -20.23 -21.35
C THR A 22 -11.09 -21.57 -21.73
N ASN A 23 -11.91 -22.62 -21.80
CA ASN A 23 -11.51 -23.98 -22.19
C ASN A 23 -10.43 -24.58 -21.28
N VAL A 24 -10.51 -24.29 -19.98
CA VAL A 24 -9.67 -24.92 -18.96
C VAL A 24 -10.07 -26.39 -18.85
N VAL A 25 -9.08 -27.28 -18.87
CA VAL A 25 -9.30 -28.72 -18.69
C VAL A 25 -9.66 -28.96 -17.22
N PRO A 26 -10.55 -29.90 -16.89
CA PRO A 26 -10.84 -30.21 -15.50
C PRO A 26 -9.57 -30.59 -14.71
N GLY A 27 -9.42 -30.03 -13.51
CA GLY A 27 -8.24 -30.21 -12.67
C GLY A 27 -8.11 -29.14 -11.58
N ASN A 28 -7.01 -29.24 -10.83
CA ASN A 28 -6.71 -28.32 -9.74
C ASN A 28 -5.68 -27.29 -10.20
N TYR A 29 -6.00 -26.03 -9.95
CA TYR A 29 -5.23 -24.87 -10.37
C TYR A 29 -5.01 -23.92 -9.19
N THR A 30 -4.19 -22.92 -9.45
CA THR A 30 -4.05 -21.77 -8.57
C THR A 30 -3.96 -20.56 -9.49
N ILE A 31 -4.86 -19.61 -9.30
CA ILE A 31 -4.77 -18.30 -9.93
C ILE A 31 -3.77 -17.49 -9.12
N MET A 32 -2.84 -16.83 -9.79
CA MET A 32 -1.85 -15.96 -9.17
C MET A 32 -1.93 -14.58 -9.80
N GLU A 33 -2.17 -13.55 -8.99
CA GLU A 33 -2.08 -12.17 -9.44
C GLU A 33 -0.60 -11.72 -9.47
N VAL A 34 -0.26 -10.87 -10.45
CA VAL A 34 0.95 -10.07 -10.36
C VAL A 34 0.55 -8.72 -9.80
N GLN A 35 0.88 -8.48 -8.53
CA GLN A 35 0.52 -7.26 -7.78
C GLN A 35 0.72 -5.99 -8.64
N PRO A 36 -0.36 -5.20 -8.89
CA PRO A 36 -0.25 -3.96 -9.62
C PRO A 36 0.64 -2.94 -8.90
N THR A 37 1.48 -2.23 -9.65
CA THR A 37 2.36 -1.21 -9.09
C THR A 37 1.55 -0.08 -8.47
N GLY A 38 1.86 0.29 -7.23
CA GLY A 38 1.18 1.36 -6.50
C GLY A 38 -0.02 0.91 -5.69
N TYR A 39 -0.27 -0.39 -5.61
CA TYR A 39 -1.33 -1.00 -4.82
C TYR A 39 -0.75 -2.06 -3.89
N GLY A 40 -1.44 -2.29 -2.77
CA GLY A 40 -1.24 -3.44 -1.92
C GLY A 40 -2.48 -4.32 -1.88
N SER A 41 -2.28 -5.63 -1.81
CA SER A 41 -3.34 -6.63 -1.73
C SER A 41 -4.10 -6.57 -0.39
N VAL A 42 -5.43 -6.57 -0.49
CA VAL A 42 -6.37 -6.48 0.64
C VAL A 42 -7.13 -7.78 0.88
N SER A 43 -7.51 -8.47 -0.19
CA SER A 43 -8.18 -9.77 -0.09
C SER A 43 -8.16 -10.52 -1.40
N ASP A 44 -7.94 -11.83 -1.30
CA ASP A 44 -8.04 -12.78 -2.41
C ASP A 44 -9.12 -13.78 -1.99
N VAL A 45 -10.24 -13.79 -2.71
CA VAL A 45 -11.42 -14.58 -2.29
C VAL A 45 -12.07 -15.25 -3.49
N ASP A 46 -12.34 -16.54 -3.36
CA ASP A 46 -13.39 -17.22 -4.10
C ASP A 46 -14.73 -17.20 -3.32
N ALA A 47 -15.74 -16.58 -3.94
CA ALA A 47 -17.08 -16.47 -3.39
C ALA A 47 -18.09 -17.46 -4.03
N THR A 48 -17.65 -18.35 -4.92
CA THR A 48 -18.51 -19.37 -5.52
C THR A 48 -18.95 -20.39 -4.46
N PRO A 49 -20.25 -20.71 -4.35
CA PRO A 49 -20.71 -21.77 -3.45
C PRO A 49 -20.40 -23.16 -4.02
N ASP A 50 -19.14 -23.58 -3.98
CA ASP A 50 -18.67 -24.87 -4.46
C ASP A 50 -17.94 -25.67 -3.34
N PRO A 51 -17.40 -26.87 -3.62
CA PRO A 51 -16.73 -27.70 -2.62
C PRO A 51 -15.39 -27.17 -2.08
N ASP A 52 -14.76 -26.16 -2.69
CA ASP A 52 -13.42 -25.69 -2.32
C ASP A 52 -13.37 -24.29 -1.68
N GLY A 53 -14.47 -23.55 -1.74
CA GLY A 53 -14.98 -22.53 -0.83
C GLY A 53 -14.04 -21.74 0.10
N ASN A 54 -14.19 -20.41 0.08
CA ASN A 54 -13.78 -19.44 1.10
C ASN A 54 -12.32 -19.65 1.59
N ASP A 55 -11.40 -19.27 0.72
CA ASP A 55 -9.98 -19.09 1.02
C ASP A 55 -9.78 -17.90 1.98
N GLY A 56 -9.18 -18.24 3.12
CA GLY A 56 -9.13 -17.36 4.27
C GLY A 56 -8.17 -16.19 4.08
N SER A 57 -8.72 -14.97 4.13
CA SER A 57 -8.35 -13.80 4.96
C SER A 57 -6.89 -13.30 5.02
N THR A 58 -5.89 -13.99 4.49
CA THR A 58 -4.51 -13.53 4.36
C THR A 58 -4.20 -13.33 2.88
N PRO A 59 -4.21 -12.07 2.41
CA PRO A 59 -3.93 -11.77 1.02
C PRO A 59 -2.49 -12.18 0.69
N ASN A 60 -2.33 -12.98 -0.35
CA ASN A 60 -1.08 -13.58 -0.81
C ASN A 60 -0.99 -13.68 -2.34
N ASP A 61 -1.87 -13.00 -3.04
CA ASP A 61 -2.02 -12.96 -4.50
C ASP A 61 -2.39 -14.33 -5.10
N MET A 62 -2.93 -15.27 -4.33
CA MET A 62 -3.17 -16.65 -4.78
C MET A 62 -4.54 -17.20 -4.37
N ILE A 63 -5.34 -17.63 -5.36
CA ILE A 63 -6.64 -18.29 -5.17
C ILE A 63 -6.53 -19.74 -5.69
N PRO A 64 -6.63 -20.77 -4.82
CA PRO A 64 -6.77 -22.16 -5.25
C PRO A 64 -8.12 -22.39 -5.96
N VAL A 65 -8.13 -23.17 -7.05
CA VAL A 65 -9.31 -23.36 -7.91
C VAL A 65 -9.42 -24.81 -8.34
N THR A 66 -10.61 -25.41 -8.22
CA THR A 66 -10.89 -26.77 -8.70
C THR A 66 -11.96 -26.75 -9.78
N VAL A 67 -11.58 -27.04 -11.02
CA VAL A 67 -12.54 -27.08 -12.15
C VAL A 67 -12.94 -28.52 -12.45
N GLY A 68 -14.23 -28.84 -12.33
CA GLY A 68 -14.83 -30.09 -12.76
C GLY A 68 -15.30 -30.09 -14.23
N PRO A 69 -15.71 -31.25 -14.79
CA PRO A 69 -16.23 -31.33 -16.15
C PRO A 69 -17.50 -30.49 -16.36
N GLY A 70 -17.40 -29.45 -17.18
CA GLY A 70 -18.52 -28.55 -17.50
C GLY A 70 -18.83 -27.51 -16.42
N GLU A 71 -17.96 -27.41 -15.41
CA GLU A 71 -18.06 -26.43 -14.34
C GLU A 71 -17.58 -25.05 -14.80
N ALA A 72 -18.17 -24.02 -14.19
CA ALA A 72 -17.71 -22.64 -14.29
C ALA A 72 -17.45 -22.17 -12.87
N ASP A 73 -16.17 -22.03 -12.56
CA ASP A 73 -15.69 -21.44 -11.33
C ASP A 73 -15.60 -19.93 -11.53
N ASN A 74 -16.39 -19.16 -10.77
CA ASN A 74 -16.57 -17.72 -10.94
C ASN A 74 -16.13 -16.98 -9.68
N ASP A 75 -16.29 -15.66 -9.64
CA ASP A 75 -16.11 -14.87 -8.41
C ASP A 75 -14.76 -15.04 -7.68
N ASN A 76 -13.73 -15.44 -8.42
CA ASN A 76 -12.32 -15.47 -8.00
C ASN A 76 -11.76 -14.04 -8.04
N ASN A 77 -11.95 -13.30 -6.96
CA ASN A 77 -11.73 -11.85 -6.94
C ASN A 77 -10.51 -11.47 -6.09
N PHE A 78 -9.71 -10.56 -6.64
CA PHE A 78 -8.63 -9.85 -5.95
C PHE A 78 -9.11 -8.44 -5.62
N VAL A 79 -8.78 -7.94 -4.42
CA VAL A 79 -9.11 -6.59 -3.97
C VAL A 79 -7.83 -5.85 -3.62
N GLU A 80 -7.65 -4.72 -4.29
CA GLU A 80 -6.45 -3.91 -4.20
C GLU A 80 -6.72 -2.56 -3.55
N GLU A 81 -5.76 -2.09 -2.74
CA GLU A 81 -5.81 -0.76 -2.12
C GLU A 81 -4.63 0.10 -2.59
N GLN A 82 -4.93 1.31 -3.05
CA GLN A 82 -3.92 2.22 -3.58
C GLN A 82 -3.07 2.78 -2.45
N PHE A 83 -1.76 2.80 -2.64
CA PHE A 83 -0.87 3.42 -1.66
C PHE A 83 -1.00 4.94 -1.62
N GLY A 84 -0.90 5.48 -0.41
CA GLY A 84 -0.73 6.89 -0.12
C GLY A 84 0.74 7.32 -0.10
N ASN A 85 0.93 8.64 0.03
CA ASN A 85 2.24 9.24 0.29
C ASN A 85 2.08 10.41 1.27
N ILE A 86 3.10 10.60 2.12
CA ILE A 86 3.17 11.73 3.05
C ILE A 86 4.40 12.55 2.67
N ARG A 87 4.22 13.87 2.55
CA ARG A 87 5.29 14.81 2.19
C ARG A 87 5.21 16.05 3.05
N GLY A 88 6.34 16.69 3.24
CA GLY A 88 6.41 17.96 3.97
C GLY A 88 7.77 18.61 3.83
N ASN A 89 7.98 19.69 4.56
CA ASN A 89 9.24 20.43 4.59
C ASN A 89 9.60 20.87 6.01
N VAL A 90 10.91 21.02 6.25
CA VAL A 90 11.44 21.64 7.47
C VAL A 90 12.15 22.94 7.09
N THR A 91 11.86 23.98 7.85
CA THR A 91 12.41 25.33 7.66
C THR A 91 12.86 25.90 9.00
N ALA A 92 13.97 26.62 9.00
CA ALA A 92 14.42 27.43 10.13
C ALA A 92 13.73 28.80 10.14
N ASP A 93 13.36 29.26 11.33
CA ASP A 93 13.02 30.66 11.64
C ASP A 93 14.33 31.39 11.96
N ILE A 94 14.69 32.39 11.16
CA ILE A 94 15.95 33.14 11.30
C ILE A 94 15.75 34.58 11.73
N ASP A 95 14.50 35.04 11.85
CA ASP A 95 14.15 36.41 12.22
C ASP A 95 13.24 36.51 13.47
N ASN A 96 12.92 35.36 14.07
CA ASN A 96 12.13 35.18 15.28
C ASN A 96 10.69 35.69 15.12
N ASN A 97 10.07 35.44 13.96
CA ASN A 97 8.69 35.79 13.65
C ASN A 97 7.70 34.60 13.76
N ASN A 98 8.18 33.41 14.16
CA ASN A 98 7.44 32.14 14.23
C ASN A 98 6.94 31.62 12.87
N THR A 99 7.58 32.03 11.78
CA THR A 99 7.33 31.54 10.42
C THR A 99 8.62 30.93 9.88
N GLY A 100 8.48 29.87 9.08
CA GLY A 100 9.63 29.25 8.43
C GLY A 100 10.19 30.13 7.32
N ASP A 101 11.50 30.39 7.35
CA ASP A 101 12.18 31.26 6.39
C ASP A 101 13.09 30.48 5.43
N THR A 102 13.99 29.67 5.98
CA THR A 102 15.07 29.02 5.23
C THR A 102 14.93 27.51 5.29
N PRO A 103 14.93 26.79 4.15
CA PRO A 103 14.87 25.34 4.17
C PRO A 103 16.02 24.70 4.94
N LEU A 104 15.71 23.67 5.74
CA LEU A 104 16.69 22.98 6.57
C LEU A 104 16.90 21.55 6.08
N SER A 105 18.10 21.28 5.56
CA SER A 105 18.50 19.96 5.03
C SER A 105 19.12 19.07 6.10
N GLY A 106 18.99 17.75 5.93
CA GLY A 106 19.60 16.74 6.80
C GLY A 106 18.85 16.51 8.11
N VAL A 107 17.66 17.07 8.26
CA VAL A 107 16.79 16.86 9.43
C VAL A 107 16.19 15.47 9.34
N THR A 108 16.28 14.70 10.42
CA THR A 108 15.73 13.34 10.48
C THR A 108 14.26 13.38 10.83
N ILE A 109 13.42 12.78 9.98
CA ILE A 109 11.97 12.69 10.15
C ILE A 109 11.58 11.23 10.30
N GLN A 110 10.76 10.93 11.31
CA GLN A 110 10.26 9.60 11.61
C GLN A 110 8.77 9.50 11.30
N LEU A 111 8.38 8.44 10.59
CA LEU A 111 6.99 7.99 10.48
C LEU A 111 6.73 6.98 11.60
N LYS A 112 5.68 7.19 12.38
CA LYS A 112 5.37 6.39 13.56
C LYS A 112 3.96 5.84 13.55
N ASP A 113 3.82 4.70 14.20
CA ASP A 113 2.53 4.17 14.62
C ASP A 113 1.96 5.10 15.72
N PRO A 114 0.77 5.68 15.52
CA PRO A 114 0.18 6.64 16.46
C PRO A 114 -0.23 6.01 17.80
N ILE A 115 -0.45 4.69 17.84
CA ILE A 115 -0.89 3.95 19.01
C ILE A 115 0.29 3.43 19.82
N THR A 116 1.24 2.77 19.16
CA THR A 116 2.39 2.15 19.84
C THR A 116 3.58 3.09 19.99
N GLY A 117 3.63 4.16 19.19
CA GLY A 117 4.78 5.06 19.11
C GLY A 117 6.00 4.46 18.42
N ALA A 118 5.88 3.25 17.85
CA ALA A 118 6.95 2.58 17.14
C ALA A 118 7.35 3.35 15.88
N VAL A 119 8.64 3.39 15.58
CA VAL A 119 9.16 3.96 14.33
C VAL A 119 8.92 2.95 13.21
N LEU A 120 8.09 3.32 12.24
CA LEU A 120 7.77 2.52 11.06
C LEU A 120 8.76 2.79 9.92
N ALA A 121 9.15 4.06 9.76
CA ALA A 121 10.13 4.47 8.77
C ALA A 121 10.88 5.74 9.20
N THR A 122 12.00 6.02 8.55
CA THR A 122 12.79 7.25 8.77
C THR A 122 13.28 7.77 7.42
N THR A 123 13.28 9.09 7.26
CA THR A 123 13.83 9.79 6.10
C THR A 123 14.58 11.05 6.56
N THR A 124 15.26 11.73 5.65
CA THR A 124 15.93 13.00 5.92
C THR A 124 15.54 14.07 4.93
N THR A 125 15.43 15.32 5.38
CA THR A 125 15.14 16.45 4.49
C THR A 125 16.24 16.68 3.46
N ASN A 126 15.86 16.94 2.21
CA ASN A 126 16.79 17.23 1.12
C ASN A 126 17.31 18.68 1.17
N ALA A 127 18.09 19.11 0.17
CA ALA A 127 18.67 20.45 0.10
C ALA A 127 17.64 21.58 0.08
N SER A 128 16.40 21.29 -0.34
CA SER A 128 15.27 22.21 -0.33
C SER A 128 14.40 22.05 0.91
N GLY A 129 14.88 21.35 1.95
CA GLY A 129 14.16 21.11 3.21
C GLY A 129 13.01 20.10 3.11
N ASN A 130 12.77 19.48 1.95
CA ASN A 130 11.63 18.60 1.74
C ASN A 130 11.92 17.16 2.15
N TYR A 131 10.92 16.45 2.66
CA TYR A 131 10.96 15.02 2.92
C TYR A 131 9.73 14.32 2.31
N GLU A 132 9.84 13.01 2.09
CA GLU A 132 8.72 12.18 1.65
C GLU A 132 8.78 10.75 2.19
N PHE A 133 7.59 10.18 2.40
CA PHE A 133 7.32 8.77 2.59
C PHE A 133 6.40 8.31 1.46
N LEU A 134 6.86 7.34 0.67
CA LEU A 134 6.15 6.82 -0.50
C LEU A 134 5.61 5.41 -0.23
N ASN A 135 4.60 5.03 -1.01
CA ASN A 135 4.03 3.68 -1.00
C ASN A 135 3.54 3.25 0.39
N LEU A 136 2.83 4.14 1.08
CA LEU A 136 2.25 3.85 2.39
C LEU A 136 0.90 3.17 2.21
N LEU A 137 0.64 2.10 2.96
CA LEU A 137 -0.70 1.57 3.11
C LEU A 137 -1.60 2.66 3.72
N PRO A 138 -2.86 2.81 3.28
CA PRO A 138 -3.82 3.67 3.96
C PRO A 138 -3.91 3.37 5.45
N GLY A 139 -3.95 4.43 6.25
CA GLY A 139 -3.89 4.30 7.68
C GLY A 139 -3.55 5.62 8.34
N ILE A 140 -3.60 5.63 9.66
CA ILE A 140 -3.28 6.80 10.48
C ILE A 140 -1.81 6.67 10.89
N TYR A 141 -1.06 7.75 10.66
CA TYR A 141 0.35 7.83 10.99
C TYR A 141 0.64 9.07 11.81
N THR A 142 1.72 9.04 12.60
CA THR A 142 2.27 10.23 13.24
C THR A 142 3.63 10.55 12.63
N ILE A 143 3.83 11.80 12.23
CA ILE A 143 5.14 12.30 11.81
C ILE A 143 5.82 12.93 13.01
N MET A 144 7.12 12.64 13.19
CA MET A 144 7.92 13.24 14.25
C MET A 144 9.28 13.70 13.71
N GLU A 145 9.59 14.97 13.92
CA GLU A 145 10.93 15.49 13.74
C GLU A 145 11.85 15.04 14.88
N VAL A 146 13.05 14.57 14.55
CA VAL A 146 14.13 14.46 15.53
C VAL A 146 14.83 15.80 15.60
N GLN A 147 14.72 16.46 16.75
CA GLN A 147 15.24 17.82 16.98
C GLN A 147 16.65 18.00 16.40
N PRO A 148 16.83 18.83 15.35
CA PRO A 148 18.15 19.08 14.78
C PRO A 148 19.03 19.85 15.78
N ALA A 149 20.31 19.48 15.84
CA ALA A 149 21.27 20.10 16.75
C ALA A 149 21.45 21.59 16.44
N GLY A 150 21.40 22.44 17.47
CA GLY A 150 21.52 23.89 17.31
C GLY A 150 20.21 24.62 17.01
N TYR A 151 19.09 23.90 16.93
CA TYR A 151 17.75 24.47 16.76
C TYR A 151 16.85 24.09 17.94
N THR A 152 15.80 24.87 18.16
CA THR A 152 14.67 24.56 19.04
C THR A 152 13.40 24.50 18.19
N SER A 153 12.50 23.56 18.47
CA SER A 153 11.19 23.52 17.81
C SER A 153 10.41 24.82 18.06
N VAL A 154 9.82 25.35 16.98
CA VAL A 154 9.05 26.61 16.98
C VAL A 154 7.58 26.34 16.66
N SER A 155 7.29 25.58 15.60
CA SER A 155 5.93 25.27 15.19
C SER A 155 5.88 24.01 14.32
N ASP A 156 4.86 23.18 14.56
CA ASP A 156 4.50 22.03 13.73
C ASP A 156 3.11 22.31 13.13
N VAL A 157 3.00 22.32 11.81
CA VAL A 157 1.74 22.67 11.12
C VAL A 157 1.49 21.68 9.99
N ASP A 158 0.26 21.16 9.94
CA ASP A 158 -0.27 20.59 8.71
C ASP A 158 -0.73 21.71 7.78
N ALA A 159 0.02 21.92 6.70
CA ALA A 159 -0.18 23.03 5.77
C ALA A 159 -1.29 22.75 4.73
N THR A 160 -1.81 21.53 4.66
CA THR A 160 -2.85 21.15 3.70
C THR A 160 -4.05 20.57 4.43
N PRO A 161 -5.27 21.11 4.24
CA PRO A 161 -6.47 20.41 4.68
C PRO A 161 -6.59 19.08 3.92
N ASP A 162 -6.36 17.96 4.61
CA ASP A 162 -6.63 16.63 4.08
C ASP A 162 -8.16 16.44 3.94
N PRO A 163 -8.68 15.83 2.86
CA PRO A 163 -10.06 15.34 2.81
C PRO A 163 -10.49 14.42 3.98
N ASP A 164 -9.57 13.82 4.74
CA ASP A 164 -9.87 13.00 5.93
C ASP A 164 -10.01 13.81 7.25
N GLY A 165 -9.65 15.09 7.23
CA GLY A 165 -10.11 16.10 8.20
C GLY A 165 -9.55 15.97 9.61
N ASN A 166 -8.31 15.50 9.80
CA ASN A 166 -7.68 15.46 11.12
C ASN A 166 -6.30 16.11 11.20
#